data_AF-A0A1S8AY10-F1
#
_entry.id   AF-A0A1S8AY10-F1
#
_cell.length_a   1.000
_cell.length_b   1.000
_cell.length_c   1.000
_cell.angle_alpha   90.00
_cell.angle_beta   90.00
_cell.angle_gamma   90.00
#
_symmetry.space_group_name_H-M   'P 1'
#
loop_
_entity.id
_entity.type
_entity.pdbx_description
1 polymer ?
#
loop_
_entity_poly.entity_id
_entity_poly.type
_entity_poly.pdbx_seq_one_letter_code
_entity_poly.pdbx_strand_id
1 'polypeptide(L)'
;MSNDAISSETDHERGNHVALISGGMDSAVAAHIAIEDGPADLLVYLDTRTGLDENREYIEEYADALGVQLWTLRTPESYEDRVIEDGFPGPSRHSIMYRSLKERQIGRLATMSAGRGRASDLHMWTGVRSAESQRRMEHVEPESDGPRWVWHAPIHDWTKEDCREYLEKYDIPRNPLWETLGRSGDCFCGCFGSPEEKLDLRAAGCEYQAEWIEELEDRVDVDDPAKERETWAWGAFDDDERRSERVENDDAQMTLCSTCSPHPDSSQNDRSLQTVSDQGGER
;
A
#
# COMPACT_ATOMS: atom_id res chain seq x y z
N MET A 1 -25.20 50.25 27.33
CA MET A 1 -25.21 50.75 25.93
C MET A 1 -23.84 50.39 25.37
N SER A 2 -23.48 49.13 25.22
CA SER A 2 -24.07 48.07 24.38
C SER A 2 -24.02 48.45 22.89
N ASN A 3 -23.09 47.80 22.21
CA ASN A 3 -22.99 47.44 20.79
C ASN A 3 -21.61 46.76 20.67
N ASP A 4 -21.46 45.48 21.05
CA ASP A 4 -21.95 44.28 20.35
C ASP A 4 -21.74 44.33 18.84
N ALA A 5 -20.76 43.53 18.39
CA ALA A 5 -20.75 42.66 17.21
C ALA A 5 -19.35 42.65 16.56
N ILE A 6 -18.35 42.14 17.29
CA ILE A 6 -17.28 41.38 16.63
C ILE A 6 -17.97 40.06 16.30
N SER A 7 -18.43 39.94 15.06
CA SER A 7 -18.94 38.70 14.51
C SER A 7 -17.95 37.59 14.80
N SER A 8 -18.45 36.47 15.27
CA SER A 8 -17.74 35.21 15.36
C SER A 8 -17.21 34.83 13.97
N GLU A 9 -15.99 35.25 13.65
CA GLU A 9 -15.14 34.54 12.71
C GLU A 9 -15.03 33.12 13.28
N THR A 10 -15.60 32.16 12.58
CA THR A 10 -15.41 30.74 12.85
C THR A 10 -13.91 30.48 12.88
N ASP A 11 -13.42 29.87 13.96
CA ASP A 11 -12.00 29.59 14.28
C ASP A 11 -11.29 28.71 13.20
N HIS A 12 -12.00 28.34 12.14
CA HIS A 12 -11.54 27.50 11.02
C HIS A 12 -10.77 28.26 9.93
N GLU A 13 -10.57 29.58 10.04
CA GLU A 13 -9.90 30.39 9.01
C GLU A 13 -8.38 30.54 9.19
N ARG A 14 -7.81 30.10 10.31
CA ARG A 14 -6.37 30.20 10.57
C ARG A 14 -5.73 28.83 10.51
N GLY A 15 -4.70 28.69 9.68
CA GLY A 15 -3.89 27.49 9.56
C GLY A 15 -3.54 27.14 8.12
N ASN A 16 -2.71 26.13 7.93
CA ASN A 16 -2.46 25.52 6.64
C ASN A 16 -3.42 24.34 6.49
N HIS A 17 -4.47 24.51 5.68
CA HIS A 17 -5.46 23.47 5.46
C HIS A 17 -5.16 22.73 4.15
N VAL A 18 -5.10 21.41 4.24
CA VAL A 18 -4.86 20.53 3.09
C VAL A 18 -5.90 19.43 3.03
N ALA A 19 -6.37 19.13 1.83
CA ALA A 19 -7.26 18.00 1.57
C ALA A 19 -6.44 16.78 1.18
N LEU A 20 -6.53 15.70 1.96
CA LEU A 20 -5.89 14.44 1.62
C LEU A 20 -6.73 13.67 0.60
N ILE A 21 -6.09 13.23 -0.47
CA ILE A 21 -6.72 12.40 -1.50
C ILE A 21 -5.95 11.10 -1.65
N SER A 22 -6.61 9.95 -1.55
CA SER A 22 -6.01 8.63 -1.79
C SER A 22 -6.45 8.02 -3.11
N GLY A 23 -7.35 8.69 -3.82
CA GLY A 23 -7.98 8.21 -5.05
C GLY A 23 -9.20 7.32 -4.81
N GLY A 24 -9.58 7.07 -3.56
CA GLY A 24 -10.83 6.40 -3.21
C GLY A 24 -12.03 7.36 -3.24
N MET A 25 -13.22 6.83 -3.51
CA MET A 25 -14.49 7.57 -3.56
C MET A 25 -14.67 8.50 -2.34
N ASP A 26 -14.55 7.94 -1.13
CA ASP A 26 -14.77 8.68 0.11
C ASP A 26 -13.73 9.82 0.26
N SER A 27 -12.47 9.58 -0.13
CA SER A 27 -11.44 10.63 -0.14
C SER A 27 -11.69 11.71 -1.18
N ALA A 28 -12.20 11.35 -2.35
CA ALA A 28 -12.56 12.30 -3.41
C ALA A 28 -13.75 13.17 -3.00
N VAL A 29 -14.77 12.61 -2.35
CA VAL A 29 -15.89 13.40 -1.82
C VAL A 29 -15.43 14.34 -0.72
N ALA A 30 -14.66 13.84 0.25
CA ALA A 30 -14.17 14.66 1.35
C ALA A 30 -13.22 15.77 0.88
N ALA A 31 -12.35 15.48 -0.10
CA ALA A 31 -11.47 16.47 -0.69
C ALA A 31 -12.28 17.57 -1.40
N HIS A 32 -13.29 17.21 -2.20
CA HIS A 32 -14.16 18.19 -2.86
C HIS A 32 -14.83 19.10 -1.83
N ILE A 33 -15.44 18.54 -0.77
CA ILE A 33 -16.07 19.33 0.31
C ILE A 33 -15.06 20.26 0.96
N ALA A 34 -13.86 19.77 1.27
CA ALA A 34 -12.83 20.55 1.95
C ALA A 34 -12.28 21.71 1.08
N ILE A 35 -12.22 21.55 -0.24
CA ILE A 35 -11.75 22.56 -1.19
C ILE A 35 -12.87 23.57 -1.54
N GLU A 36 -14.08 23.09 -1.84
CA GLU A 36 -15.17 23.94 -2.34
C GLU A 36 -15.95 24.63 -1.22
N ASP A 37 -16.27 23.89 -0.15
CA ASP A 37 -17.07 24.38 0.98
C ASP A 37 -16.23 24.65 2.23
N GLY A 38 -14.97 24.19 2.22
CA GLY A 38 -14.04 24.27 3.35
C GLY A 38 -12.86 25.21 3.11
N PRO A 39 -11.93 25.29 4.07
CA PRO A 39 -10.78 26.19 4.02
C PRO A 39 -9.55 25.57 3.33
N ALA A 40 -9.63 24.38 2.75
CA ALA A 40 -8.46 23.75 2.15
C ALA A 40 -8.16 24.33 0.76
N ASP A 41 -6.90 24.71 0.53
CA ASP A 41 -6.49 25.35 -0.74
C ASP A 41 -5.52 24.47 -1.55
N LEU A 42 -5.27 23.25 -1.08
CA LEU A 42 -4.25 22.35 -1.60
C LEU A 42 -4.68 20.89 -1.45
N LEU A 43 -4.52 20.11 -2.52
CA LEU A 43 -4.59 18.65 -2.45
C LEU A 43 -3.22 18.07 -2.09
N VAL A 44 -3.22 17.08 -1.20
CA VAL A 44 -2.03 16.31 -0.85
C VAL A 44 -2.27 14.84 -1.14
N TYR A 45 -1.41 14.28 -1.98
CA TYR A 45 -1.37 12.85 -2.27
C TYR A 45 -0.17 12.20 -1.57
N LEU A 46 -0.42 11.09 -0.87
CA LEU A 46 0.60 10.29 -0.19
C LEU A 46 1.00 9.11 -1.07
N ASP A 47 1.95 9.34 -1.99
CA ASP A 47 2.43 8.33 -2.94
C ASP A 47 3.27 7.28 -2.20
N THR A 48 2.64 6.12 -1.97
CA THR A 48 3.25 4.98 -1.28
C THR A 48 4.36 4.31 -2.08
N ARG A 49 4.46 4.61 -3.39
CA ARG A 49 5.27 3.91 -4.40
C ARG A 49 4.91 2.45 -4.64
N THR A 50 3.77 2.03 -4.11
CA THR A 50 3.22 0.69 -4.34
C THR A 50 1.87 0.73 -5.05
N GLY A 51 1.30 1.92 -5.22
CA GLY A 51 0.01 2.12 -5.89
C GLY A 51 0.12 2.07 -7.41
N LEU A 52 -1.05 1.96 -8.04
CA LEU A 52 -1.20 1.98 -9.50
C LEU A 52 -0.93 3.38 -10.07
N ASP A 53 -0.31 3.42 -11.25
CA ASP A 53 -0.11 4.63 -12.03
C ASP A 53 -1.46 5.26 -12.42
N GLU A 54 -2.46 4.45 -12.74
CA GLU A 54 -3.83 4.88 -13.06
C GLU A 54 -4.48 5.64 -11.90
N ASN A 55 -4.17 5.27 -10.65
CA ASN A 55 -4.66 6.01 -9.48
C ASN A 55 -3.97 7.37 -9.36
N ARG A 56 -2.67 7.43 -9.64
CA ARG A 56 -1.92 8.69 -9.63
C ARG A 56 -2.43 9.63 -10.73
N GLU A 57 -2.62 9.12 -11.94
CA GLU A 57 -3.16 9.86 -13.08
C GLU A 57 -4.56 10.40 -12.76
N TYR A 58 -5.45 9.57 -12.20
CA TYR A 58 -6.75 10.01 -11.72
C TYR A 58 -6.65 11.17 -10.72
N ILE A 59 -5.71 11.12 -9.76
CA ILE A 59 -5.56 12.18 -8.76
C ILE A 59 -5.05 13.48 -9.40
N GLU A 60 -4.18 13.40 -10.41
CA GLU A 60 -3.72 14.55 -11.19
C GLU A 60 -4.89 15.18 -11.97
N GLU A 61 -5.68 14.36 -12.68
CA GLU A 61 -6.89 14.81 -13.40
C GLU A 61 -7.93 15.42 -12.45
N TYR A 62 -8.11 14.82 -11.27
CA TYR A 62 -9.02 15.32 -10.24
C TYR A 62 -8.58 16.70 -9.73
N ALA A 63 -7.28 16.90 -9.50
CA ALA A 63 -6.74 18.19 -9.09
C ALA A 63 -6.94 19.27 -10.16
N ASP A 64 -6.70 18.93 -11.43
CA ASP A 64 -6.93 19.79 -12.57
C ASP A 64 -8.42 20.16 -12.71
N ALA A 65 -9.32 19.21 -12.50
CA ALA A 65 -10.77 19.43 -12.54
C ALA A 65 -11.25 20.41 -11.45
N LEU A 66 -10.65 20.35 -10.25
CA LEU A 66 -10.93 21.31 -9.17
C LEU A 66 -10.17 22.65 -9.33
N GLY A 67 -9.22 22.74 -10.26
CA GLY A 67 -8.39 23.94 -10.42
C GLY A 67 -7.47 24.23 -9.22
N VAL A 68 -7.10 23.20 -8.46
CA VAL A 68 -6.29 23.30 -7.24
C VAL A 68 -4.91 22.68 -7.43
N GLN A 69 -3.91 23.15 -6.70
CA GLN A 69 -2.58 22.55 -6.75
C GLN A 69 -2.57 21.17 -6.06
N LEU A 70 -1.80 20.24 -6.62
CA LEU A 70 -1.53 18.93 -6.05
C LEU A 70 -0.10 18.82 -5.54
N TRP A 71 0.07 18.43 -4.29
CA TRP A 71 1.37 18.07 -3.70
C TRP A 71 1.45 16.57 -3.48
N THR A 72 2.26 15.91 -4.30
CA THR A 72 2.59 14.50 -4.16
C THR A 72 3.77 14.32 -3.21
N LEU A 73 3.50 13.78 -2.02
CA LEU A 73 4.51 13.40 -1.05
C LEU A 73 4.86 11.93 -1.26
N ARG A 74 6.02 11.68 -1.88
CA ARG A 74 6.50 10.33 -2.20
C ARG A 74 7.25 9.68 -1.05
N THR A 75 7.05 8.38 -0.84
CA THR A 75 7.79 7.59 0.17
C THR A 75 9.28 7.59 -0.15
N PRO A 76 10.16 7.98 0.80
CA PRO A 76 11.59 7.99 0.56
C PRO A 76 12.22 6.59 0.59
N GLU A 77 11.57 5.64 1.27
CA GLU A 77 12.01 4.24 1.38
C GLU A 77 11.54 3.44 0.15
N SER A 78 12.36 2.48 -0.28
CA SER A 78 11.95 1.47 -1.26
C SER A 78 11.20 0.36 -0.54
N TYR A 79 9.98 0.07 -1.01
CA TYR A 79 9.22 -1.06 -0.52
C TYR A 79 9.87 -2.38 -0.95
N GLU A 80 10.44 -2.40 -2.15
CA GLU A 80 11.14 -3.54 -2.75
C GLU A 80 12.35 -3.95 -1.90
N ASP A 81 13.22 -3.00 -1.55
CA ASP A 81 14.38 -3.27 -0.69
C ASP A 81 13.94 -3.85 0.67
N ARG A 82 12.85 -3.32 1.23
CA ARG A 82 12.28 -3.79 2.49
C ARG A 82 11.75 -5.22 2.37
N VAL A 83 11.04 -5.55 1.29
CA VAL A 83 10.51 -6.90 1.06
C VAL A 83 11.64 -7.91 0.87
N ILE A 84 12.71 -7.55 0.16
CA ILE A 84 13.87 -8.42 -0.03
C ILE A 84 14.56 -8.72 1.30
N GLU A 85 14.71 -7.71 2.15
CA GLU A 85 15.32 -7.85 3.48
C GLU A 85 14.41 -8.64 4.46
N ASP A 86 13.15 -8.22 4.61
CA ASP A 86 12.25 -8.67 5.69
C ASP A 86 11.19 -9.72 5.28
N GLY A 87 11.06 -10.00 3.98
CA GLY A 87 9.90 -10.68 3.38
C GLY A 87 8.65 -9.79 3.29
N PHE A 88 7.59 -10.29 2.66
CA PHE A 88 6.31 -9.58 2.54
C PHE A 88 5.64 -9.38 3.91
N PRO A 89 5.05 -8.20 4.19
CA PRO A 89 4.40 -7.95 5.47
C PRO A 89 2.97 -8.52 5.48
N GLY A 90 2.60 -9.24 6.54
CA GLY A 90 1.23 -9.68 6.77
C GLY A 90 0.37 -8.67 7.55
N PRO A 91 -0.91 -9.02 7.86
CA PRO A 91 -1.87 -8.15 8.53
C PRO A 91 -1.35 -7.48 9.81
N SER A 92 -0.61 -8.23 10.64
CA SER A 92 -0.06 -7.74 11.91
C SER A 92 1.00 -6.64 11.76
N ARG A 93 1.59 -6.49 10.56
CA ARG A 93 2.59 -5.47 10.25
C ARG A 93 2.00 -4.26 9.53
N HIS A 94 0.69 -4.23 9.28
CA HIS A 94 0.06 -3.13 8.55
C HIS A 94 0.30 -1.77 9.20
N SER A 95 0.24 -1.67 10.54
CA SER A 95 0.51 -0.41 11.23
C SER A 95 1.94 0.09 11.03
N ILE A 96 2.92 -0.82 10.94
CA ILE A 96 4.32 -0.48 10.64
C ILE A 96 4.43 0.03 9.20
N MET A 97 3.79 -0.66 8.25
CA MET A 97 3.78 -0.26 6.84
C MET A 97 3.08 1.08 6.63
N TYR A 98 1.95 1.31 7.29
CA TYR A 98 1.24 2.59 7.26
C TYR A 98 2.14 3.72 7.80
N ARG A 99 2.85 3.48 8.90
CA ARG A 99 3.78 4.46 9.48
C ARG A 99 4.92 4.79 8.53
N SER A 100 5.52 3.79 7.89
CA SER A 100 6.65 3.99 6.98
C SER A 100 6.24 4.62 5.66
N LEU A 101 5.17 4.12 5.03
CA LEU A 101 4.73 4.49 3.69
C LEU A 101 3.84 5.74 3.67
N LYS A 102 3.17 6.11 4.77
CA LYS A 102 2.25 7.26 4.82
C LYS A 102 2.56 8.26 5.94
N GLU A 103 2.58 7.81 7.20
CA GLU A 103 2.64 8.73 8.36
C GLU A 103 3.93 9.57 8.40
N ARG A 104 5.07 9.00 8.00
CA ARG A 104 6.34 9.75 7.93
C ARG A 104 6.28 10.93 6.94
N GLN A 105 5.53 10.80 5.86
CA GLN A 105 5.36 11.87 4.87
C GLN A 105 4.54 13.02 5.45
N ILE A 106 3.46 12.69 6.16
CA ILE A 106 2.66 13.65 6.94
C ILE A 106 3.55 14.37 7.97
N GLY A 107 4.40 13.62 8.67
CA GLY A 107 5.37 14.19 9.61
C GLY A 107 6.33 15.19 8.97
N ARG A 108 6.71 14.99 7.70
CA ARG A 108 7.53 15.93 6.93
C ARG A 108 6.71 17.16 6.50
N LEU A 109 5.47 16.97 6.05
CA LEU A 109 4.55 18.07 5.73
C LEU A 109 4.35 18.97 6.95
N ALA A 110 4.03 18.40 8.11
CA ALA A 110 3.89 19.15 9.36
C ALA A 110 5.16 19.94 9.73
N THR A 111 6.35 19.38 9.49
CA THR A 111 7.62 20.11 9.69
C THR A 111 7.74 21.30 8.74
N MET A 112 7.31 21.15 7.49
CA MET A 112 7.34 22.22 6.49
C MET A 112 6.30 23.31 6.79
N SER A 113 5.13 22.93 7.32
CA SER A 113 4.03 23.85 7.66
C SER A 113 4.24 24.61 8.98
N ALA A 114 5.11 24.15 9.89
CA ALA A 114 5.32 24.76 11.21
C ALA A 114 5.96 26.18 11.22
N GLY A 115 6.49 26.65 10.09
CA GLY A 115 7.18 27.94 10.03
C GLY A 115 8.36 28.04 11.02
N ARG A 116 8.67 29.26 11.49
CA ARG A 116 9.71 29.49 12.54
C ARG A 116 9.20 29.21 13.97
N GLY A 117 7.96 28.75 14.13
CA GLY A 117 7.33 28.37 15.40
C GLY A 117 7.51 26.89 15.73
N ARG A 118 7.22 26.49 16.97
CA ARG A 118 7.33 25.09 17.43
C ARG A 118 6.02 24.29 17.35
N ALA A 119 4.90 24.93 17.03
CA ALA A 119 3.61 24.25 16.83
C ALA A 119 3.25 24.35 15.34
N SER A 120 2.97 23.21 14.71
CA SER A 120 2.46 23.17 13.34
C SER A 120 0.96 23.44 13.35
N ASP A 121 0.57 24.48 12.62
CA ASP A 121 -0.81 24.88 12.37
C ASP A 121 -1.29 24.17 11.09
N LEU A 122 -1.23 22.83 11.09
CA LEU A 122 -1.55 21.98 9.93
C LEU A 122 -2.91 21.30 10.17
N HIS A 123 -3.84 21.51 9.25
CA HIS A 123 -5.18 20.91 9.28
C HIS A 123 -5.31 19.98 8.07
N MET A 124 -5.65 18.72 8.32
CA MET A 124 -5.78 17.70 7.28
C MET A 124 -7.20 17.18 7.19
N TRP A 125 -7.79 17.34 6.01
CA TRP A 125 -9.13 16.87 5.71
C TRP A 125 -9.07 15.48 5.08
N THR A 126 -9.84 14.52 5.59
CA THR A 126 -9.77 13.11 5.22
C THR A 126 -11.15 12.49 4.99
N GLY A 127 -11.20 11.48 4.12
CA GLY A 127 -12.43 10.74 3.79
C GLY A 127 -12.83 9.64 4.77
N VAL A 128 -12.38 9.69 6.02
CA VAL A 128 -12.69 8.64 7.01
C VAL A 128 -14.17 8.74 7.43
N ARG A 129 -14.86 7.59 7.44
CA ARG A 129 -16.24 7.46 7.92
C ARG A 129 -16.34 6.59 9.16
N SER A 130 -17.25 6.94 10.06
CA SER A 130 -17.50 6.22 11.32
C SER A 130 -17.87 4.75 11.09
N ALA A 131 -18.69 4.48 10.07
CA ALA A 131 -19.10 3.12 9.69
C ALA A 131 -17.94 2.25 9.18
N GLU A 132 -16.91 2.84 8.58
CA GLU A 132 -15.68 2.12 8.21
C GLU A 132 -14.78 1.91 9.42
N SER A 133 -14.64 2.93 10.27
CA SER A 133 -13.84 2.90 11.49
C SER A 133 -14.33 1.87 12.52
N GLN A 134 -15.64 1.76 12.72
CA GLN A 134 -16.25 0.77 13.63
C GLN A 134 -15.92 -0.68 13.20
N ARG A 135 -15.82 -0.94 11.90
CA ARG A 135 -15.39 -2.26 11.38
C ARG A 135 -13.92 -2.56 11.69
N ARG A 136 -13.11 -1.52 11.88
CA ARG A 136 -11.69 -1.61 12.28
C ARG A 136 -11.48 -1.61 13.79
N MET A 137 -12.56 -1.58 14.59
CA MET A 137 -12.52 -1.40 16.06
C MET A 137 -11.79 -0.12 16.51
N GLU A 138 -11.70 0.89 15.64
CA GLU A 138 -11.15 2.20 15.96
C GLU A 138 -12.30 3.21 16.12
N HIS A 139 -12.26 4.04 17.15
CA HIS A 139 -13.19 5.16 17.30
C HIS A 139 -12.54 6.41 16.71
N VAL A 140 -13.03 6.85 15.55
CA VAL A 140 -12.62 8.11 14.93
C VAL A 140 -13.67 9.15 15.29
N GLU A 141 -13.22 10.35 15.64
CA GLU A 141 -14.07 11.52 15.88
C GLU A 141 -14.13 12.38 14.60
N PRO A 142 -15.18 13.19 14.39
CA PRO A 142 -15.26 14.13 13.27
C PRO A 142 -14.09 15.11 13.21
N GLU A 143 -13.59 15.52 14.37
CA GLU A 143 -12.39 16.33 14.52
C GLU A 143 -11.49 15.70 15.59
N SER A 144 -10.19 15.61 15.31
CA SER A 144 -9.22 15.07 16.26
C SER A 144 -7.96 15.93 16.30
N ASP A 145 -7.73 16.57 17.45
CA ASP A 145 -6.54 17.38 17.71
C ASP A 145 -5.35 16.48 18.04
N GLY A 146 -4.35 16.49 17.15
CA GLY A 146 -3.09 15.79 17.31
C GLY A 146 -1.95 16.73 17.68
N PRO A 147 -0.85 16.22 18.26
CA PRO A 147 0.26 17.07 18.75
C PRO A 147 0.97 17.88 17.66
N ARG A 148 0.73 17.56 16.38
CA ARG A 148 1.39 18.20 15.22
C ARG A 148 0.41 18.60 14.12
N TRP A 149 -0.85 18.21 14.19
CA TRP A 149 -1.84 18.50 13.16
C TRP A 149 -3.22 18.15 13.68
N VAL A 150 -4.24 18.75 13.07
CA VAL A 150 -5.66 18.48 13.35
C VAL A 150 -6.26 17.69 12.21
N TRP A 151 -6.98 16.62 12.52
CA TRP A 151 -7.76 15.84 11.56
C TRP A 151 -9.19 16.35 11.44
N HIS A 152 -9.69 16.44 10.21
CA HIS A 152 -11.06 16.81 9.89
C HIS A 152 -11.70 15.73 9.01
N ALA A 153 -12.81 15.14 9.44
CA ALA A 153 -13.55 14.13 8.71
C ALA A 153 -14.94 14.67 8.31
N PRO A 154 -15.04 15.47 7.22
CA PRO A 154 -16.28 16.18 6.87
C PRO A 154 -17.44 15.23 6.50
N ILE A 155 -17.13 13.98 6.15
CA ILE A 155 -18.09 12.94 5.80
C ILE A 155 -18.21 11.85 6.88
N HIS A 156 -17.79 12.14 8.12
CA HIS A 156 -17.74 11.17 9.22
C HIS A 156 -19.01 10.32 9.34
N ASP A 157 -20.19 10.95 9.29
CA ASP A 157 -21.49 10.29 9.47
C ASP A 157 -22.17 9.86 8.17
N TRP A 158 -21.50 10.03 7.03
CA TRP A 158 -22.08 9.70 5.73
C TRP A 158 -22.09 8.18 5.51
N THR A 159 -23.06 7.73 4.74
CA THR A 159 -23.08 6.40 4.16
C THR A 159 -22.30 6.37 2.85
N LYS A 160 -22.04 5.16 2.34
CA LYS A 160 -21.47 5.01 0.99
C LYS A 160 -22.43 5.53 -0.09
N GLU A 161 -23.73 5.51 0.18
CA GLU A 161 -24.73 6.02 -0.77
C GLU A 161 -24.71 7.54 -0.84
N ASP A 162 -24.63 8.24 0.31
CA ASP A 162 -24.48 9.70 0.34
C ASP A 162 -23.25 10.15 -0.48
N CYS A 163 -22.15 9.39 -0.41
CA CYS A 163 -20.95 9.66 -1.21
C CYS A 163 -21.20 9.48 -2.72
N ARG A 164 -21.96 8.46 -3.13
CA ARG A 164 -22.30 8.24 -4.55
C ARG A 164 -23.20 9.35 -5.08
N GLU A 165 -24.24 9.69 -4.32
CA GLU A 165 -25.16 10.78 -4.68
C GLU A 165 -24.41 12.12 -4.79
N TYR A 166 -23.44 12.36 -3.91
CA TYR A 166 -22.60 13.56 -3.99
C TYR A 166 -21.73 13.58 -5.25
N LEU A 167 -21.03 12.49 -5.58
CA LEU A 167 -20.23 12.41 -6.81
C LEU A 167 -21.08 12.72 -8.06
N GLU A 168 -22.30 12.19 -8.12
CA GLU A 168 -23.22 12.40 -9.24
C GLU A 168 -23.72 13.84 -9.32
N LYS A 169 -24.02 14.44 -8.16
CA LYS A 169 -24.52 15.81 -8.08
C LYS A 169 -23.49 16.84 -8.55
N TYR A 170 -22.21 16.62 -8.26
CA TYR A 170 -21.14 17.59 -8.52
C TYR A 170 -20.27 17.24 -9.74
N ASP A 171 -20.64 16.21 -10.49
CA ASP A 171 -19.92 15.75 -11.70
C ASP A 171 -18.42 15.55 -11.46
N ILE A 172 -18.10 14.99 -10.29
CA ILE A 172 -16.72 14.79 -9.85
C ILE A 172 -16.09 13.66 -10.69
N PRO A 173 -14.85 13.83 -11.21
CA PRO A 173 -14.16 12.78 -11.95
C PRO A 173 -14.19 11.46 -11.18
N ARG A 174 -14.47 10.36 -11.89
CA ARG A 174 -14.51 9.02 -11.31
C ARG A 174 -13.20 8.30 -11.61
N ASN A 175 -12.63 7.69 -10.59
CA ASN A 175 -11.46 6.83 -10.77
C ASN A 175 -11.90 5.55 -11.49
N PRO A 176 -11.31 5.19 -12.65
CA PRO A 176 -11.67 3.99 -13.37
C PRO A 176 -11.50 2.71 -12.53
N LEU A 177 -10.57 2.73 -11.56
CA LEU A 177 -10.30 1.60 -10.67
C LEU A 177 -11.44 1.27 -9.71
N TRP A 178 -12.39 2.19 -9.48
CA TRP A 178 -13.56 1.90 -8.66
C TRP A 178 -14.49 0.88 -9.32
N GLU A 179 -14.55 0.85 -10.64
CA GLU A 179 -15.38 -0.09 -11.39
C GLU A 179 -14.64 -1.39 -11.66
N THR A 180 -13.34 -1.32 -11.96
CA THR A 180 -12.54 -2.50 -12.30
C THR A 180 -12.05 -3.28 -11.08
N LEU A 181 -11.52 -2.58 -10.06
CA LEU A 181 -10.95 -3.19 -8.85
C LEU A 181 -11.81 -3.00 -7.59
N GLY A 182 -12.87 -2.18 -7.65
CA GLY A 182 -13.71 -1.87 -6.49
C GLY A 182 -13.02 -1.04 -5.40
N ARG A 183 -11.81 -0.53 -5.66
CA ARG A 183 -10.96 0.24 -4.73
C ARG A 183 -10.12 1.28 -5.47
N SER A 184 -9.36 2.10 -4.73
CA SER A 184 -8.53 3.16 -5.33
C SER A 184 -7.27 2.66 -6.04
N GLY A 185 -6.72 1.51 -5.65
CA GLY A 185 -5.40 1.08 -6.15
C GLY A 185 -4.22 1.86 -5.54
N ASP A 186 -4.42 2.58 -4.43
CA ASP A 186 -3.40 3.44 -3.81
C ASP A 186 -2.23 2.71 -3.12
N CYS A 187 -2.46 1.46 -2.72
CA CYS A 187 -1.51 0.70 -1.93
C CYS A 187 -1.59 -0.78 -2.28
N PHE A 188 -0.41 -1.33 -2.52
CA PHE A 188 -0.15 -2.76 -2.64
C PHE A 188 1.01 -3.01 -1.69
N CYS A 189 0.72 -3.18 -0.40
CA CYS A 189 1.73 -3.58 0.58
C CYS A 189 1.64 -5.05 0.97
N GLY A 190 0.64 -5.78 0.47
CA GLY A 190 0.40 -7.19 0.78
C GLY A 190 -0.26 -7.46 2.13
N CYS A 191 -0.29 -6.51 3.08
CA CYS A 191 -0.78 -6.78 4.45
C CYS A 191 -2.23 -7.27 4.52
N PHE A 192 -3.10 -6.78 3.65
CA PHE A 192 -4.51 -7.21 3.54
C PHE A 192 -4.86 -7.56 2.10
N GLY A 193 -3.84 -7.89 1.30
CA GLY A 193 -4.05 -8.33 -0.07
C GLY A 193 -4.66 -9.72 -0.11
N SER A 194 -4.91 -10.19 -1.32
CA SER A 194 -5.25 -11.58 -1.57
C SER A 194 -4.44 -12.12 -2.76
N PRO A 195 -4.22 -13.43 -2.86
CA PRO A 195 -3.54 -14.04 -4.01
C PRO A 195 -4.24 -13.72 -5.35
N GLU A 196 -5.57 -13.57 -5.33
CA GLU A 196 -6.38 -13.23 -6.50
C GLU A 196 -6.13 -11.80 -7.00
N GLU A 197 -5.50 -10.92 -6.23
CA GLU A 197 -5.22 -9.55 -6.67
C GLU A 197 -4.41 -9.51 -7.97
N LYS A 198 -3.51 -10.47 -8.20
CA LYS A 198 -2.75 -10.57 -9.45
C LYS A 198 -3.65 -10.86 -10.66
N LEU A 199 -4.75 -11.61 -10.47
CA LEU A 199 -5.75 -11.87 -11.51
C LEU A 199 -6.63 -10.65 -11.73
N ASP A 200 -7.07 -10.00 -10.66
CA ASP A 200 -7.88 -8.78 -10.73
C ASP A 200 -7.12 -7.63 -11.44
N LEU A 201 -5.82 -7.48 -11.15
CA LEU A 201 -4.93 -6.54 -11.81
C LEU A 201 -4.86 -6.78 -13.32
N ARG A 202 -4.66 -8.03 -13.74
CA ARG A 202 -4.67 -8.40 -15.17
C ARG A 202 -6.02 -8.13 -15.82
N ALA A 203 -7.12 -8.47 -15.14
CA ALA A 203 -8.47 -8.22 -15.63
C ALA A 203 -8.78 -6.72 -15.76
N ALA A 204 -8.21 -5.89 -14.89
CA ALA A 204 -8.33 -4.44 -14.92
C ALA A 204 -7.41 -3.76 -15.95
N GLY A 205 -6.54 -4.50 -16.63
CA GLY A 205 -5.57 -3.96 -17.59
C GLY A 205 -4.26 -3.46 -16.95
N CYS A 206 -4.06 -3.69 -15.65
CA CYS A 206 -2.89 -3.29 -14.88
C CYS A 206 -1.88 -4.46 -14.76
N GLU A 207 -1.61 -5.16 -15.87
CA GLU A 207 -0.75 -6.37 -15.88
C GLU A 207 0.67 -6.09 -15.34
N TYR A 208 1.22 -4.91 -15.63
CA TYR A 208 2.53 -4.48 -15.13
C TYR A 208 2.64 -4.53 -13.59
N GLN A 209 1.54 -4.28 -12.89
CA GLN A 209 1.53 -4.30 -11.43
C GLN A 209 1.50 -5.74 -10.90
N ALA A 210 0.82 -6.66 -11.61
CA ALA A 210 0.86 -8.08 -11.28
C ALA A 210 2.26 -8.65 -11.53
N GLU A 211 2.88 -8.28 -12.65
CA GLU A 211 4.27 -8.62 -12.97
C GLU A 211 5.23 -8.07 -11.90
N TRP A 212 5.06 -6.83 -11.45
CA TRP A 212 5.87 -6.26 -10.35
C TRP A 212 5.75 -7.06 -9.05
N ILE A 213 4.56 -7.56 -8.70
CA ILE A 213 4.38 -8.42 -7.52
C ILE A 213 5.13 -9.75 -7.72
N GLU A 214 4.99 -10.38 -8.88
CA GLU A 214 5.62 -11.67 -9.20
C GLU A 214 7.16 -11.54 -9.22
N GLU A 215 7.69 -10.48 -9.82
CA GLU A 215 9.12 -10.16 -9.79
C GLU A 215 9.64 -9.95 -8.36
N LEU A 216 8.83 -9.41 -7.46
CA LEU A 216 9.21 -9.30 -6.05
C LEU A 216 9.20 -10.65 -5.35
N GLU A 217 8.22 -11.51 -5.62
CA GLU A 217 8.18 -12.88 -5.10
C GLU A 217 9.43 -13.65 -5.52
N ASP A 218 9.85 -13.55 -6.79
CA ASP A 218 11.06 -14.19 -7.32
C ASP A 218 12.37 -13.68 -6.67
N ARG A 219 12.35 -12.47 -6.10
CA ARG A 219 13.53 -11.84 -5.48
C ARG A 219 13.64 -12.09 -3.98
N VAL A 220 12.58 -12.59 -3.35
CA VAL A 220 12.63 -12.94 -1.93
C VAL A 220 13.29 -14.32 -1.79
N ASP A 221 14.36 -14.36 -0.98
CA ASP A 221 15.07 -15.61 -0.69
C ASP A 221 14.16 -16.60 0.07
N VAL A 222 13.81 -17.71 -0.57
CA VAL A 222 12.95 -18.80 -0.07
C VAL A 222 13.69 -19.82 0.79
N ASP A 223 15.03 -19.84 0.74
CA ASP A 223 15.85 -20.79 1.50
C ASP A 223 16.07 -20.35 2.96
N ASP A 224 15.52 -19.21 3.38
CA ASP A 224 15.56 -18.73 4.76
C ASP A 224 14.35 -19.26 5.56
N PRO A 225 14.52 -20.29 6.42
CA PRO A 225 13.45 -20.85 7.24
C PRO A 225 12.82 -19.86 8.23
N ALA A 226 13.34 -18.62 8.35
CA ALA A 226 12.71 -17.53 9.09
C ALA A 226 11.58 -16.82 8.33
N LYS A 227 11.36 -17.11 7.05
CA LYS A 227 10.43 -16.35 6.18
C LYS A 227 9.16 -17.14 5.86
N GLU A 228 8.21 -17.17 6.80
CA GLU A 228 6.78 -17.45 6.50
C GLU A 228 6.13 -16.39 5.56
N ARG A 229 6.92 -15.66 4.78
CA ARG A 229 6.63 -14.35 4.17
C ARG A 229 7.18 -14.21 2.75
N GLU A 230 7.36 -15.33 2.06
CA GLU A 230 7.94 -15.39 0.71
C GLU A 230 6.94 -14.99 -0.37
N THR A 231 5.65 -15.19 -0.11
CA THR A 231 4.56 -14.90 -1.07
C THR A 231 3.84 -13.61 -0.74
N TRP A 232 3.41 -12.88 -1.76
CA TRP A 232 2.48 -11.77 -1.59
C TRP A 232 1.22 -12.21 -0.86
N ALA A 233 0.65 -11.32 -0.04
CA ALA A 233 -0.63 -11.56 0.63
C ALA A 233 -0.71 -12.87 1.44
N TRP A 234 0.42 -13.41 1.90
CA TRP A 234 0.47 -14.69 2.62
C TRP A 234 -0.46 -14.76 3.85
N GLY A 235 -0.84 -13.62 4.41
CA GLY A 235 -1.78 -13.55 5.53
C GLY A 235 -3.23 -13.89 5.20
N ALA A 236 -3.56 -14.08 3.92
CA ALA A 236 -4.87 -14.53 3.46
C ALA A 236 -5.02 -16.07 3.48
N PHE A 237 -3.91 -16.80 3.44
CA PHE A 237 -3.88 -18.27 3.43
C PHE A 237 -4.03 -18.86 4.84
N ASP A 238 -4.66 -20.04 4.92
CA ASP A 238 -4.59 -20.87 6.13
C ASP A 238 -3.23 -21.58 6.28
N ASP A 239 -3.02 -22.28 7.40
CA ASP A 239 -1.74 -22.94 7.72
C ASP A 239 -1.35 -24.03 6.69
N ASP A 240 -2.33 -24.71 6.11
CA ASP A 240 -2.10 -25.81 5.17
C ASP A 240 -1.90 -25.26 3.74
N GLU A 241 -2.63 -24.22 3.36
CA GLU A 241 -2.43 -23.45 2.13
C GLU A 241 -1.04 -22.82 2.09
N ARG A 242 -0.60 -22.17 3.19
CA ARG A 242 0.76 -21.58 3.28
C ARG A 242 1.88 -22.60 3.10
N ARG A 243 1.68 -23.82 3.62
CA ARG A 243 2.66 -24.91 3.45
C ARG A 243 2.67 -25.43 2.01
N SER A 244 1.51 -25.51 1.38
CA SER A 244 1.37 -26.00 0.01
C SER A 244 2.00 -25.01 -0.98
N GLU A 245 1.67 -23.72 -0.86
CA GLU A 245 2.26 -22.62 -1.65
C GLU A 245 3.80 -22.57 -1.53
N ARG A 246 4.35 -22.77 -0.32
CA ARG A 246 5.80 -22.87 -0.14
C ARG A 246 6.42 -24.00 -0.95
N VAL A 247 5.82 -25.20 -0.90
CA VAL A 247 6.33 -26.37 -1.63
C VAL A 247 6.25 -26.14 -3.14
N GLU A 248 5.15 -25.54 -3.62
CA GLU A 248 4.99 -25.21 -5.04
C GLU A 248 6.03 -24.17 -5.51
N ASN A 249 6.30 -23.15 -4.69
CA ASN A 249 7.34 -22.15 -4.97
C ASN A 249 8.74 -22.77 -4.96
N ASP A 250 9.07 -23.62 -3.97
CA ASP A 250 10.34 -24.34 -3.90
C ASP A 250 10.53 -25.23 -5.15
N ASP A 251 9.50 -25.99 -5.54
CA ASP A 251 9.54 -26.84 -6.73
C ASP A 251 9.65 -26.03 -8.03
N ALA A 252 8.99 -24.88 -8.13
CA ALA A 252 9.10 -23.98 -9.27
C ALA A 252 10.51 -23.38 -9.40
N GLN A 253 11.10 -22.92 -8.30
CA GLN A 253 12.48 -22.40 -8.26
C GLN A 253 13.51 -23.49 -8.58
N MET A 254 13.32 -24.70 -8.04
CA MET A 254 14.15 -25.86 -8.39
C MET A 254 14.03 -26.24 -9.87
N THR A 255 12.85 -26.05 -10.47
CA THR A 255 12.60 -26.28 -11.90
C THR A 255 13.25 -25.20 -12.78
N LEU A 256 13.23 -23.93 -12.36
CA LEU A 256 13.93 -22.83 -13.04
C LEU A 256 15.46 -23.01 -13.00
N CYS A 257 15.98 -23.58 -11.91
CA CYS A 257 17.40 -23.87 -11.72
C CYS A 257 17.92 -25.08 -12.53
N SER A 258 17.05 -25.83 -13.22
CA SER A 258 17.42 -27.02 -14.00
C SER A 258 18.13 -26.74 -15.34
N THR A 259 18.40 -25.47 -15.67
CA THR A 259 19.14 -25.08 -16.89
C THR A 259 20.67 -25.13 -16.72
N CYS A 260 21.18 -25.54 -15.56
CA CYS A 260 22.59 -25.91 -15.39
C CYS A 260 22.76 -27.41 -15.59
N SER A 261 22.96 -27.83 -16.84
CA SER A 261 23.37 -29.21 -17.15
C SER A 261 24.67 -29.54 -16.39
N PRO A 262 24.73 -30.61 -15.59
CA PRO A 262 25.99 -31.06 -15.03
C PRO A 262 26.91 -31.46 -16.19
N HIS A 263 28.00 -30.71 -16.36
CA HIS A 263 29.10 -31.13 -17.23
C HIS A 263 29.56 -32.52 -16.74
N PRO A 264 29.61 -33.55 -17.59
CA PRO A 264 30.16 -34.84 -17.18
C PRO A 264 31.66 -34.64 -17.00
N ASP A 265 32.09 -34.43 -15.76
CA ASP A 265 33.50 -34.27 -15.47
C ASP A 265 34.22 -35.61 -15.59
N SER A 266 35.20 -35.58 -16.48
CA SER A 266 36.10 -36.67 -16.81
C SER A 266 37.03 -36.96 -15.65
N SER A 267 36.85 -38.09 -14.97
CA SER A 267 37.99 -38.79 -14.36
C SER A 267 37.77 -40.30 -14.38
N GLN A 268 38.35 -40.93 -15.38
CA GLN A 268 38.66 -42.35 -15.38
C GLN A 268 39.60 -42.62 -14.19
N ASN A 269 39.22 -43.54 -13.30
CA ASN A 269 40.22 -44.34 -12.62
C ASN A 269 39.73 -45.78 -12.48
N ASP A 270 40.25 -46.58 -13.39
CA ASP A 270 40.11 -48.02 -13.55
C ASP A 270 40.74 -48.75 -12.36
N ARG A 271 39.93 -49.55 -11.64
CA ARG A 271 40.41 -50.71 -10.87
C ARG A 271 39.37 -51.83 -10.90
N SER A 272 39.37 -52.53 -12.02
CA SER A 272 38.99 -53.94 -12.09
C SER A 272 40.10 -54.83 -11.49
N LEU A 273 39.70 -55.91 -10.80
CA LEU A 273 40.42 -57.19 -10.60
C LEU A 273 39.60 -57.99 -9.55
N GLN A 274 38.62 -58.78 -9.98
CA GLN A 274 38.71 -60.20 -10.33
C GLN A 274 39.17 -61.13 -9.19
N THR A 275 38.19 -61.92 -8.74
CA THR A 275 38.29 -63.22 -8.08
C THR A 275 39.14 -64.21 -8.89
N VAL A 276 40.11 -64.86 -8.25
CA VAL A 276 40.62 -66.17 -8.67
C VAL A 276 40.89 -67.04 -7.43
N SER A 277 40.15 -68.14 -7.37
CA SER A 277 40.44 -69.35 -6.61
C SER A 277 41.49 -70.18 -7.36
N ASP A 278 42.51 -70.70 -6.67
CA ASP A 278 43.02 -72.04 -6.99
C ASP A 278 43.76 -72.69 -5.82
N GLN A 279 43.63 -74.02 -5.77
CA GLN A 279 44.12 -74.93 -4.75
C GLN A 279 45.56 -75.39 -5.01
N GLY A 280 46.28 -75.72 -3.93
CA GLY A 280 47.11 -76.94 -3.86
C GLY A 280 48.62 -76.81 -4.12
N GLY A 281 49.42 -77.39 -3.21
CA GLY A 281 50.79 -77.83 -3.53
C GLY A 281 51.84 -77.72 -2.42
N GLU A 282 51.85 -78.69 -1.49
CA GLU A 282 52.98 -79.34 -0.79
C GLU A 282 54.28 -78.55 -0.48
N ARG A 283 54.61 -78.44 0.81
CA ARG A 283 55.63 -79.26 1.50
C ARG A 283 55.58 -79.07 3.01
#